data_AF-A0A3Q3W0D0-F1
#
_entry.id   AF-A0A3Q3W0D0-F1
#
_cell.length_a   1.000
_cell.length_b   1.000
_cell.length_c   1.000
_cell.angle_alpha   90.00
_cell.angle_beta   90.00
_cell.angle_gamma   90.00
#
_symmetry.space_group_name_H-M   'P 1'
#
loop_
_entity.id
_entity.type
_entity.pdbx_description
1 polymer ?
#
loop_
_entity_poly.entity_id
_entity_poly.type
_entity_poly.pdbx_seq_one_letter_code
_entity_poly.pdbx_strand_id
1 'polypeptide(L)'
;TVMMLQLIMCHSHYKHPFFKASVSSVWLVMATTSIGAIQGKMLARGHKFILMSKFTQDCLLNTFSWVRYRKHVPTPIEFNHAAKQH
;
A
#
# COMPACT_ATOMS: atom_id res chain seq x y z
N THR A 1 -10.26 0.96 -5.87
CA THR A 1 -10.77 2.24 -5.33
C THR A 1 -9.83 2.85 -4.30
N VAL A 2 -9.46 2.15 -3.21
CA VAL A 2 -8.50 2.67 -2.20
C VAL A 2 -7.10 2.93 -2.77
N MET A 3 -6.59 2.06 -3.65
CA MET A 3 -5.29 2.24 -4.31
C MET A 3 -5.25 3.38 -5.34
N MET A 4 -6.41 3.72 -5.93
CA MET A 4 -6.52 4.79 -6.93
C MET A 4 -6.47 6.17 -6.26
N LEU A 5 -6.98 6.28 -5.03
CA LEU A 5 -6.92 7.51 -4.22
C LEU A 5 -5.50 7.80 -3.70
N GLN A 6 -4.69 6.77 -3.43
CA GLN A 6 -3.31 6.94 -2.95
C GLN A 6 -2.40 7.50 -4.06
N LEU A 7 -2.64 7.11 -5.31
CA LEU A 7 -1.95 7.63 -6.50
C LEU A 7 -2.34 9.08 -6.84
N ILE A 8 -3.61 9.47 -6.65
CA ILE A 8 -4.07 10.86 -6.86
C ILE A 8 -3.43 11.83 -5.85
N MET A 9 -3.21 11.37 -4.61
CA MET A 9 -2.64 12.20 -3.54
C MET A 9 -1.13 12.41 -3.64
N CYS A 10 -0.40 11.49 -4.27
CA CYS A 10 1.05 11.66 -4.50
C CYS A 10 1.35 12.82 -5.47
N HIS A 11 0.36 13.25 -6.26
CA HIS A 11 0.50 14.36 -7.20
C HIS A 11 0.11 15.74 -6.61
N SER A 12 -0.54 15.75 -5.44
CA SER A 12 -1.08 16.98 -4.82
C SER A 12 -0.24 17.42 -3.62
N HIS A 13 1.05 17.62 -3.89
CA HIS A 13 2.03 18.05 -2.89
C HIS A 13 2.02 19.58 -2.74
N TYR A 14 0.89 20.19 -2.36
CA TYR A 14 0.85 21.63 -2.06
C TYR A 14 0.10 21.96 -0.76
N LYS A 15 0.94 22.23 0.26
CA LYS A 15 0.80 23.29 1.27
C LYS A 15 -0.60 23.50 1.88
N HIS A 16 -0.99 22.80 2.94
CA HIS A 16 -1.74 23.38 4.08
C HIS A 16 -1.88 22.36 5.25
N PRO A 17 -1.60 22.75 6.51
CA PRO A 17 -1.60 21.83 7.66
C PRO A 17 -3.00 21.35 8.08
N PHE A 18 -4.05 22.14 7.84
CA PHE A 18 -5.43 21.80 8.20
C PHE A 18 -5.99 20.61 7.38
N PHE A 19 -5.58 20.52 6.11
CA PHE A 19 -6.00 19.44 5.21
C PHE A 19 -5.37 18.10 5.62
N LYS A 20 -4.16 18.11 6.20
CA LYS A 20 -3.41 16.91 6.59
C LYS A 20 -4.09 16.11 7.72
N ALA A 21 -4.75 16.80 8.66
CA ALA A 21 -5.43 16.18 9.79
C ALA A 21 -6.81 15.60 9.40
N SER A 22 -7.62 16.37 8.65
CA SER A 22 -8.94 15.92 8.17
C SER A 22 -8.83 14.71 7.22
N VAL A 23 -7.82 14.72 6.36
CA VAL A 23 -7.57 13.61 5.45
C VAL A 23 -7.15 12.33 6.20
N SER A 24 -6.33 12.44 7.26
CA SER A 24 -5.87 11.26 8.02
C SER A 24 -7.00 10.47 8.69
N SER A 25 -8.01 11.16 9.24
CA SER A 25 -9.16 10.48 9.85
C SER A 25 -10.04 9.79 8.81
N VAL A 26 -10.24 10.41 7.62
CA VAL A 26 -10.96 9.79 6.50
C VAL A 26 -10.28 8.52 6.02
N TRP A 27 -8.94 8.53 5.88
CA TRP A 27 -8.18 7.33 5.51
C TRP A 27 -8.30 6.22 6.54
N LEU A 28 -8.24 6.55 7.83
CA LEU A 28 -8.36 5.57 8.90
C LEU A 28 -9.74 4.89 8.88
N VAL A 29 -10.81 5.67 8.72
CA VAL A 29 -12.17 5.15 8.62
C VAL A 29 -12.32 4.26 7.38
N MET A 30 -11.82 4.70 6.21
CA MET A 30 -11.85 3.91 4.99
C MET A 30 -11.06 2.59 5.10
N ALA A 31 -9.85 2.64 5.66
CA ALA A 31 -9.02 1.45 5.85
C ALA A 31 -9.71 0.45 6.79
N THR A 32 -10.21 0.94 7.93
CA THR A 32 -10.86 0.11 8.95
C THR A 32 -12.14 -0.54 8.41
N THR A 33 -13.00 0.24 7.73
CA THR A 33 -14.24 -0.28 7.13
C THR A 33 -13.97 -1.29 6.03
N SER A 34 -12.99 -1.02 5.16
CA SER A 34 -12.63 -1.93 4.06
C SER A 34 -12.04 -3.24 4.56
N ILE A 35 -11.12 -3.17 5.53
CA ILE A 35 -10.50 -4.37 6.13
C ILE A 35 -11.56 -5.18 6.88
N GLY A 36 -12.43 -4.54 7.67
CA GLY A 36 -13.52 -5.21 8.37
C GLY A 36 -14.47 -5.94 7.43
N ALA A 37 -14.81 -5.32 6.29
CA ALA A 37 -15.66 -5.95 5.27
C ALA A 37 -15.00 -7.18 4.62
N ILE A 38 -13.70 -7.13 4.34
CA ILE A 38 -12.93 -8.28 3.85
C ILE A 38 -12.87 -9.36 4.91
N GLN A 39 -12.65 -8.97 6.18
CA GLN A 39 -12.54 -9.89 7.28
C GLN A 39 -13.82 -10.69 7.49
N GLY A 40 -14.98 -10.02 7.51
CA GLY A 40 -16.27 -10.69 7.59
C GLY A 40 -16.47 -11.72 6.48
N LYS A 41 -16.10 -11.39 5.23
CA LYS A 41 -16.22 -12.31 4.09
C LYS A 41 -15.32 -13.54 4.21
N MET A 42 -14.10 -13.37 4.72
CA MET A 42 -13.16 -14.48 4.87
C MET A 42 -13.52 -15.39 6.05
N LEU A 43 -13.98 -14.82 7.17
CA LEU A 43 -14.49 -15.61 8.29
C LEU A 43 -15.73 -16.42 7.88
N ALA A 44 -16.64 -15.83 7.10
CA ALA A 44 -17.81 -16.52 6.55
C ALA A 44 -17.44 -17.68 5.60
N ARG A 45 -16.27 -17.63 4.97
CA ARG A 45 -15.72 -18.71 4.12
C ARG A 45 -15.00 -19.81 4.92
N GLY A 46 -15.01 -19.75 6.25
CA GLY A 46 -14.41 -20.77 7.13
C GLY A 46 -12.95 -20.52 7.51
N HIS A 47 -12.38 -19.36 7.19
CA HIS A 47 -11.05 -18.99 7.70
C HIS A 47 -11.11 -18.70 9.20
N LYS A 48 -10.17 -19.24 9.98
CA LYS A 48 -10.15 -19.07 11.45
C LYS A 48 -9.72 -17.67 11.91
N PHE A 49 -8.80 -17.06 11.19
CA PHE A 49 -8.28 -15.73 11.45
C PHE A 49 -7.64 -15.17 10.18
N ILE A 50 -7.35 -13.87 10.18
CA ILE A 50 -6.71 -13.17 9.07
C ILE A 50 -5.51 -12.42 9.61
N LEU A 51 -4.40 -12.52 8.89
CA LEU A 51 -3.19 -11.83 9.26
C LEU A 51 -3.24 -10.38 8.77
N MET A 52 -3.36 -9.45 9.72
CA MET A 52 -3.48 -8.02 9.42
C MET A 52 -2.25 -7.44 8.70
N SER A 53 -1.06 -8.03 8.88
CA SER A 53 0.17 -7.60 8.20
C SER A 53 0.13 -7.80 6.67
N LYS A 54 -0.88 -8.49 6.13
CA LYS A 54 -1.07 -8.61 4.68
C LYS A 54 -1.85 -7.45 4.06
N PHE A 55 -2.42 -6.56 4.88
CA PHE A 55 -3.09 -5.34 4.41
C PHE A 55 -2.17 -4.11 4.35
N THR A 56 -0.86 -4.30 4.59
CA THR A 56 0.15 -3.24 4.44
C THR A 56 0.90 -3.38 3.10
N GLN A 57 1.61 -2.32 2.71
CA GLN A 57 2.43 -2.32 1.50
C GLN A 57 3.88 -2.76 1.75
N ASP A 58 4.16 -3.35 2.93
CA ASP A 58 5.52 -3.67 3.35
C ASP A 58 6.19 -4.66 2.40
N CYS A 59 5.44 -5.63 1.87
CA CYS A 59 5.96 -6.56 0.86
C CYS A 59 6.47 -5.84 -0.40
N LEU A 60 5.73 -4.83 -0.88
CA LEU A 60 6.14 -4.06 -2.06
C LEU A 60 7.36 -3.21 -1.77
N LEU A 61 7.39 -2.54 -0.62
CA LEU A 61 8.53 -1.73 -0.18
C LEU A 61 9.78 -2.60 -0.03
N ASN A 62 9.64 -3.79 0.54
CA ASN A 62 10.75 -4.75 0.66
C ASN A 62 11.27 -5.19 -0.71
N THR A 63 10.39 -5.46 -1.68
CA THR A 63 10.80 -5.77 -3.06
C THR A 63 11.56 -4.60 -3.70
N PHE A 64 11.05 -3.37 -3.55
CA PHE A 64 11.77 -2.19 -4.06
C PHE A 64 13.11 -1.99 -3.38
N SER A 65 13.19 -2.17 -2.06
CA SER A 65 14.44 -2.11 -1.29
C SER A 65 15.44 -3.15 -1.77
N TRP A 66 14.99 -4.37 -2.09
CA TRP A 66 15.85 -5.42 -2.62
C TRP A 66 16.41 -5.08 -4.00
N VAL A 67 15.60 -4.53 -4.90
CA VAL A 67 16.10 -4.06 -6.21
C VAL A 67 17.08 -2.91 -6.03
N ARG A 68 16.77 -1.96 -5.13
CA ARG A 68 17.64 -0.81 -4.83
C ARG A 68 18.91 -1.18 -4.08
N TYR A 69 18.93 -2.31 -3.38
CA TYR A 69 20.13 -2.84 -2.74
C TYR A 69 21.22 -3.17 -3.76
N ARG A 70 20.84 -3.70 -4.93
CA ARG A 70 21.78 -3.97 -6.04
C ARG A 70 22.25 -2.69 -6.73
N LYS A 71 21.36 -1.71 -6.87
CA LYS A 71 21.67 -0.39 -7.46
C LYS A 71 20.71 0.66 -6.89
N HIS A 72 21.24 1.67 -6.19
CA HIS A 72 20.45 2.67 -5.47
C HIS A 72 19.37 3.35 -6.33
N VAL A 73 19.68 3.65 -7.60
CA VAL A 73 18.73 4.16 -8.59
C VAL A 73 18.83 3.33 -9.87
N PRO A 74 17.99 2.30 -10.05
CA PRO A 74 17.96 1.51 -11.27
C PRO A 74 17.24 2.28 -12.38
N THR A 75 17.68 2.11 -13.62
CA THR A 75 16.92 2.50 -14.81
C THR A 75 15.69 1.59 -14.97
N PRO A 76 14.66 1.99 -15.75
CA PRO A 76 13.48 1.14 -15.96
C PRO A 76 13.79 -0.25 -16.52
N ILE A 77 14.78 -0.36 -17.41
CA ILE A 77 15.22 -1.63 -17.99
C ILE A 77 15.88 -2.51 -16.92
N GLU A 78 16.79 -1.94 -16.12
CA GLU A 78 17.47 -2.66 -15.03
C GLU A 78 16.48 -3.12 -13.95
N PHE A 79 15.50 -2.27 -13.62
CA PHE A 79 14.43 -2.63 -12.68
C PHE A 79 13.61 -3.82 -13.20
N ASN A 80 13.18 -3.77 -14.47
CA ASN A 80 12.40 -4.84 -15.10
C ASN A 80 13.19 -6.15 -15.15
N HIS A 81 14.47 -6.08 -15.51
CA HIS A 81 15.36 -7.24 -15.50
C HIS A 81 15.51 -7.82 -14.09
N ALA A 82 15.77 -6.98 -13.07
CA ALA A 82 15.89 -7.43 -11.69
C ALA A 82 14.58 -8.04 -11.14
N ALA A 83 13.43 -7.48 -11.52
CA ALA A 83 12.11 -7.97 -11.11
C ALA A 83 11.72 -9.31 -11.77
N LYS A 84 12.25 -9.63 -12.95
CA LYS A 84 11.99 -10.89 -13.67
C LYS A 84 12.88 -12.06 -13.24
N GLN A 85 13.92 -11.80 -12.46
CA GLN A 85 14.84 -12.83 -11.96
C GLN A 85 14.32 -13.56 -10.71
N HIS A 86 13.15 -13.17 -10.21
CA HIS A 86 12.43 -13.78 -9.09
C HIS A 86 11.01 -14.14 -9.51
#